data_AF-A0A081QQ37-F1
#
_entry.id   AF-A0A081QQ37-F1
#
_cell.length_a   1.000
_cell.length_b   1.000
_cell.length_c   1.000
_cell.angle_alpha   90.00
_cell.angle_beta   90.00
_cell.angle_gamma   90.00
#
_symmetry.space_group_name_H-M   'P 1'
#
loop_
_entity.id
_entity.type
_entity.pdbx_description
1 polymer ?
#
loop_
_entity_poly.entity_id
_entity_poly.type
_entity_poly.pdbx_seq_one_letter_code
_entity_poly.pdbx_strand_id
1 'polypeptide(L)' 'MTTLFINGSPNKNGNTVALAKKLLGDQSFETLHLADYKIYDYGQDFSDDQFEEVLAKLF' A
#
# COMPACT_ATOMS: atom_id res chain seq x y z
N MET A 1 8.62 16.38 2.96
CA MET A 1 7.44 15.77 2.33
C MET A 1 7.92 14.49 1.67
N THR A 2 7.43 13.34 2.14
CA THR A 2 7.79 12.02 1.62
C THR A 2 6.60 11.51 0.80
N THR A 3 6.86 11.07 -0.44
CA THR A 3 5.85 10.42 -1.27
C THR A 3 5.67 8.99 -0.78
N LEU A 4 4.44 8.59 -0.48
CA LEU A 4 4.08 7.20 -0.17
C LEU A 4 3.31 6.60 -1.34
N PHE A 5 3.87 5.55 -1.94
CA PHE A 5 3.19 4.75 -2.96
C PHE A 5 2.49 3.56 -2.30
N ILE A 6 1.16 3.52 -2.41
CA ILE A 6 0.33 2.41 -1.91
C ILE A 6 0.04 1.44 -3.06
N ASN A 7 0.62 0.24 -2.98
CA ASN A 7 0.40 -0.82 -3.96
C ASN A 7 -0.76 -1.73 -3.54
N GLY A 8 -1.91 -1.56 -4.19
CA GLY A 8 -3.07 -2.44 -4.04
C GLY A 8 -3.00 -3.75 -4.85
N SER A 9 -1.97 -3.96 -5.66
CA SER A 9 -1.80 -5.23 -6.38
C SER A 9 -1.28 -6.33 -5.45
N PRO A 10 -1.76 -7.59 -5.57
CA PRO A 10 -1.20 -8.71 -4.83
C PRO A 10 0.25 -9.02 -5.23
N ASN A 11 0.72 -8.56 -6.40
CA ASN A 11 2.08 -8.78 -6.86
C ASN A 11 2.99 -7.59 -6.52
N LYS A 12 3.87 -7.78 -5.53
CA LYS A 12 4.82 -6.77 -5.05
C LYS A 12 5.88 -6.34 -6.07
N ASN A 13 6.12 -7.16 -7.09
CA ASN A 13 7.08 -6.88 -8.16
C ASN A 13 6.38 -6.81 -9.53
N GLY A 14 5.06 -6.58 -9.54
CA GLY A 14 4.22 -6.60 -10.73
C GLY A 14 4.14 -5.26 -11.47
N ASN A 15 3.23 -5.22 -12.45
CA ASN A 15 3.05 -4.07 -13.35
C ASN A 15 2.68 -2.78 -12.60
N THR A 16 1.93 -2.85 -11.50
CA THR A 16 1.56 -1.67 -10.71
C THR A 16 2.79 -0.98 -10.11
N VAL A 17 3.74 -1.76 -9.59
CA VAL A 17 5.00 -1.23 -9.05
C VAL A 17 5.90 -0.72 -10.18
N ALA A 18 5.94 -1.42 -11.32
CA ALA A 18 6.68 -0.95 -12.50
C ALA A 18 6.13 0.38 -13.03
N LEU A 19 4.80 0.55 -13.05
CA LEU A 19 4.14 1.79 -13.43
C LEU A 19 4.46 2.93 -12.46
N ALA A 20 4.40 2.68 -11.15
CA ALA A 20 4.74 3.68 -10.14
C ALA A 20 6.19 4.16 -10.26
N LYS A 21 7.14 3.24 -10.45
CA LYS A 21 8.56 3.56 -10.71
C LYS A 21 8.72 4.44 -11.95
N LYS A 22 7.99 4.14 -13.04
CA LYS A 22 8.04 4.94 -14.27
C LYS A 22 7.43 6.33 -14.09
N LEU A 23 6.36 6.45 -13.30
CA LEU A 23 5.66 7.71 -13.05
C LEU A 23 6.43 8.64 -12.11
N LEU A 24 7.01 8.08 -11.05
CA LEU A 24 7.72 8.84 -10.01
C LEU A 24 9.18 9.15 -10.40
N GLY A 25 9.77 8.37 -11.31
CA GLY A 25 11.13 8.60 -11.80
C GLY A 25 12.16 8.52 -10.68
N ASP A 26 13.04 9.51 -10.62
CA ASP A 26 14.12 9.60 -9.62
C ASP A 26 13.68 10.16 -8.27
N GLN A 27 12.39 10.46 -8.08
CA GLN A 27 11.87 10.92 -6.79
C GLN A 27 11.96 9.79 -5.76
N SER A 28 12.42 10.10 -4.55
CA SER A 28 12.38 9.14 -3.45
C SER A 28 10.95 8.95 -2.97
N PHE A 29 10.49 7.70 -2.94
CA PHE A 29 9.19 7.34 -2.38
C PHE A 29 9.29 6.06 -1.55
N GLU A 30 8.48 5.97 -0.51
CA GLU A 30 8.26 4.74 0.24
C GLU A 30 7.17 3.92 -0.45
N THR A 31 7.20 2.60 -0.26
CA THR A 31 6.17 1.71 -0.79
C THR A 31 5.48 0.95 0.33
N LEU A 32 4.16 1.06 0.39
CA LEU A 32 3.29 0.23 1.21
C LEU A 32 2.61 -0.81 0.32
N HIS A 33 2.85 -2.10 0.56
CA HIS A 33 2.13 -3.17 -0.13
C HIS A 33 0.91 -3.58 0.68
N LEU A 34 -0.31 -3.37 0.17
CA LEU A 34 -1.53 -3.83 0.87
C LEU A 34 -1.61 -5.35 0.95
N ALA A 35 -0.91 -6.07 0.06
CA ALA A 35 -0.78 -7.52 0.08
C ALA A 35 -0.09 -8.09 1.34
N ASP A 36 0.53 -7.23 2.16
CA ASP A 36 1.13 -7.60 3.44
C ASP A 36 0.17 -7.49 4.64
N TYR A 37 -1.02 -6.95 4.43
CA TYR A 37 -1.99 -6.69 5.49
C TYR A 37 -3.25 -7.49 5.24
N LYS A 38 -3.85 -7.97 6.33
CA LYS A 38 -5.21 -8.49 6.31
C LYS A 38 -6.17 -7.31 6.45
N ILE A 39 -6.80 -6.92 5.34
CA ILE A 39 -7.82 -5.86 5.32
C ILE A 39 -9.10 -6.48 4.78
N TYR A 40 -10.19 -6.31 5.50
CA TYR A 40 -11.49 -6.82 5.10
C TYR A 40 -12.33 -5.77 4.37
N ASP A 41 -13.44 -6.22 3.79
CA ASP A 41 -14.31 -5.33 3.02
C ASP A 41 -15.07 -4.36 3.94
N TYR A 42 -15.46 -3.22 3.39
CA TYR A 42 -16.20 -2.19 4.10
C TYR A 42 -17.44 -2.74 4.81
N GLY A 43 -17.56 -2.46 6.11
CA GLY A 43 -18.67 -2.90 6.95
C GLY A 43 -18.46 -4.29 7.58
N GLN A 44 -17.35 -4.97 7.28
CA GLN A 44 -16.92 -6.15 8.02
C GLN A 44 -16.13 -5.74 9.27
N ASP A 45 -16.25 -6.54 10.33
CA ASP A 45 -15.54 -6.34 11.60
C ASP A 45 -14.93 -7.67 12.03
N PHE A 46 -13.61 -7.72 12.05
CA PHE A 46 -12.83 -8.89 12.43
C PHE A 46 -11.70 -8.47 13.35
N SER A 47 -11.44 -9.27 14.39
CA SER A 47 -10.41 -8.99 15.40
C SER A 47 -8.98 -9.00 14.86
N ASP A 48 -8.77 -9.54 13.66
CA ASP A 48 -7.48 -9.62 12.98
C ASP A 48 -7.41 -8.72 11.74
N ASP A 49 -8.33 -7.74 11.62
CA ASP A 49 -8.22 -6.68 10.63
C ASP A 49 -7.05 -5.75 10.99
N GLN A 50 -6.21 -5.47 9.99
CA GLN A 50 -5.00 -4.65 10.09
C GLN A 50 -5.17 -3.28 9.40
N PHE A 51 -6.40 -2.86 9.10
CA PHE A 51 -6.69 -1.56 8.49
C PHE A 51 -6.12 -0.39 9.31
N GLU A 52 -6.23 -0.42 10.63
CA GLU A 52 -5.67 0.60 11.52
C GLU A 52 -4.13 0.67 11.44
N GLU A 53 -3.45 -0.46 11.24
CA GLU A 53 -1.99 -0.50 11.03
C GLU A 53 -1.59 0.20 9.72
N VAL A 54 -2.42 0.07 8.68
CA VAL A 54 -2.24 0.77 7.40
C VAL A 54 -2.51 2.27 7.55
N LEU A 55 -3.59 2.66 8.26
CA LEU A 55 -3.90 4.06 8.51
C LEU A 55 -2.79 4.78 9.29
N ALA A 56 -2.17 4.10 10.26
CA ALA A 56 -1.04 4.62 11.03
C ALA A 56 0.22 4.92 10.18
N LYS A 57 0.27 4.47 8.92
CA LYS A 57 1.35 4.78 7.97
C LYS A 57 1.02 5.97 7.06
N LEU A 58 -0.23 6.45 7.07
CA LEU A 58 -0.69 7.55 6.22
C LEU A 58 -0.62 8.92 6.91
N PHE A 59 -0.68 8.94 8.24
CA PHE A 59 -0.76 10.14 9.08
C PHE A 59 0.37 10.17 10.10
#